data_AF-A0A6J7HH44-F1
#
_entry.id   AF-A0A6J7HH44-F1
#
_cell.length_a   1.000
_cell.length_b   1.000
_cell.length_c   1.000
_cell.angle_alpha   90.00
_cell.angle_beta   90.00
_cell.angle_gamma   90.00
#
_symmetry.space_group_name_H-M   'P 1'
#
loop_
_entity.id
_entity.type
_entity.pdbx_description
1 polymer ?
#
loop_
_entity_poly.entity_id
_entity_poly.type
_entity_poly.pdbx_seq_one_letter_code
_entity_poly.pdbx_strand_id
1 'polypeptide(L)'
;MNSRPGTFARLGHDYRIDARLGIERALGLSTTPAQADSIEAALRRREQQWATRRMVARKLDRARKSIERTMQEWGTTVADVDPTVEKALGPLSWFGQISGPPGA
;
A
#
# COMPACT_ATOMS: atom_id res chain seq x y z
N MET A 1 -11.05 -13.67 7.70
CA MET A 1 -11.09 -12.99 9.02
C MET A 1 -11.17 -11.50 8.78
N ASN A 2 -12.29 -10.84 9.11
CA ASN A 2 -12.51 -9.41 8.89
C ASN A 2 -12.42 -8.68 10.24
N SER A 3 -11.22 -8.58 10.82
CA SER A 3 -11.01 -7.86 12.08
C SER A 3 -11.19 -6.36 11.84
N ARG A 4 -12.10 -5.70 12.56
CA ARG A 4 -12.21 -4.24 12.55
C ARG A 4 -10.90 -3.63 13.05
N PRO A 5 -10.33 -2.63 12.36
CA PRO A 5 -9.16 -1.90 12.85
C PRO A 5 -9.35 -1.42 14.29
N GLY A 6 -8.35 -1.65 15.15
CA GLY A 6 -8.34 -1.17 16.53
C GLY A 6 -9.12 -2.02 17.52
N THR A 7 -9.89 -3.01 17.05
CA THR A 7 -10.53 -4.01 17.92
C THR A 7 -9.67 -5.25 17.97
N PHE A 8 -9.07 -5.50 19.13
CA PHE A 8 -8.33 -6.72 19.39
C PHE A 8 -9.27 -7.68 20.11
N ALA A 9 -9.88 -8.55 19.32
CA ALA A 9 -10.64 -9.68 19.83
C ALA A 9 -9.80 -10.93 19.64
N ARG A 10 -9.87 -11.86 20.58
CA ARG A 10 -9.23 -13.18 20.47
C ARG A 10 -10.01 -14.05 19.48
N LEU A 11 -10.02 -13.64 18.22
CA LEU A 11 -10.61 -14.37 17.11
C LEU A 11 -9.49 -15.17 16.43
N GLY A 12 -9.43 -16.48 16.70
CA GLY A 12 -8.40 -17.36 16.15
C GLY A 12 -6.99 -17.01 16.63
N HIS A 13 -6.03 -16.90 15.71
CA HIS A 13 -4.61 -16.65 15.99
C HIS A 13 -4.25 -15.16 16.06
N ASP A 14 -5.14 -14.28 16.51
CA ASP A 14 -4.79 -12.87 16.69
C ASP A 14 -3.90 -12.66 17.93
N TYR A 15 -2.61 -12.95 17.78
CA TYR A 15 -1.58 -12.81 18.82
C TYR A 15 -1.32 -11.37 19.23
N ARG A 16 -1.86 -10.38 18.51
CA ARG A 16 -1.67 -8.95 18.84
C ARG A 16 -2.44 -8.55 20.10
N ILE A 17 -3.41 -9.36 20.55
CA ILE A 17 -4.09 -9.12 21.82
C ILE A 17 -3.11 -9.19 23.00
N ASP A 18 -2.11 -10.06 22.93
CA ASP A 18 -1.11 -10.32 23.98
C ASP A 18 0.25 -9.67 23.67
N ALA A 19 0.32 -8.74 22.72
CA ALA A 19 1.60 -8.20 22.23
C ALA A 19 2.48 -7.62 23.33
N ARG A 20 1.91 -6.82 24.26
CA ARG A 20 2.63 -6.29 25.42
C ARG A 20 3.22 -7.43 26.27
N LEU A 21 2.38 -8.39 26.65
CA LEU A 21 2.76 -9.52 27.51
C LEU A 21 3.83 -10.41 26.84
N GLY A 22 3.70 -10.60 25.53
CA GLY A 22 4.67 -11.33 24.72
C GLY A 22 6.02 -10.63 24.67
N ILE A 23 6.05 -9.31 24.48
CA ILE A 23 7.28 -8.51 24.46
C ILE A 23 7.96 -8.51 25.84
N GLU A 24 7.19 -8.33 26.91
CA GLU A 24 7.73 -8.37 28.28
C GLU A 24 8.40 -9.70 28.58
N ARG A 25 7.75 -10.82 28.24
CA ARG A 25 8.30 -12.16 28.46
C ARG A 25 9.51 -12.45 27.58
N ALA A 26 9.43 -12.10 26.29
CA ALA A 26 10.50 -12.39 25.34
C ALA A 26 11.79 -11.62 25.65
N LEU A 27 11.66 -10.41 26.21
CA LEU A 27 12.79 -9.53 26.51
C LEU A 27 13.14 -9.48 28.01
N GLY A 28 12.45 -10.25 28.86
CA GLY A 28 12.66 -10.23 30.30
C GLY A 28 12.42 -8.86 30.94
N LEU A 29 11.52 -8.06 30.37
CA LEU A 29 11.22 -6.71 30.85
C LEU A 29 10.22 -6.77 31.99
N SER A 30 10.49 -6.00 33.04
CA SER A 30 9.56 -5.75 34.13
C SER A 30 8.98 -4.35 34.01
N THR A 31 7.65 -4.26 33.93
CA THR A 31 6.92 -3.00 33.86
C THR A 31 6.06 -2.81 35.11
N THR A 32 5.97 -1.59 35.61
CA THR A 32 4.94 -1.25 36.60
C THR A 32 3.55 -1.32 35.95
N PRO A 33 2.45 -1.43 36.73
CA PRO A 33 1.09 -1.44 36.17
C PRO A 33 0.81 -0.21 35.28
N ALA A 34 1.21 0.98 35.71
CA ALA A 34 1.04 2.22 34.93
C ALA A 34 1.83 2.22 33.61
N GLN A 35 3.03 1.64 33.60
CA GLN A 35 3.82 1.47 32.37
C GLN A 35 3.16 0.45 31.44
N ALA A 36 2.67 -0.66 31.99
CA ALA A 36 1.96 -1.68 31.21
C ALA A 36 0.75 -1.09 30.49
N ASP A 37 -0.07 -0.31 31.18
CA ASP A 37 -1.25 0.36 30.61
C ASP A 37 -0.85 1.38 29.53
N SER A 38 0.23 2.13 29.75
CA SER A 38 0.73 3.12 28.79
C SER A 38 1.27 2.47 27.52
N ILE A 39 2.04 1.38 27.66
CA ILE A 39 2.57 0.60 26.54
C ILE A 39 1.41 0.00 25.74
N GLU A 40 0.45 -0.61 26.43
CA GLU A 40 -0.75 -1.17 25.83
C GLU A 40 -1.48 -0.10 24.99
N ALA A 41 -1.81 1.05 25.59
CA ALA A 41 -2.47 2.14 24.88
C ALA A 41 -1.68 2.64 23.65
N ALA A 42 -0.35 2.71 23.75
CA ALA A 42 0.51 3.10 22.64
C ALA A 42 0.50 2.07 21.50
N LEU A 43 0.57 0.78 21.82
CA LEU A 43 0.51 -0.32 20.83
C LEU A 43 -0.85 -0.32 20.11
N ARG A 44 -1.95 -0.17 20.86
CA ARG A 44 -3.32 -0.10 20.29
C ARG A 44 -3.44 1.08 19.30
N ARG A 45 -2.91 2.25 19.67
CA ARG A 45 -2.92 3.45 18.81
C ARG A 45 -2.07 3.25 17.55
N ARG A 46 -0.88 2.68 17.68
CA ARG A 46 0.02 2.42 16.54
C ARG A 46 -0.61 1.45 15.55
N GLU A 47 -1.24 0.39 16.04
CA GLU A 47 -1.94 -0.57 15.18
C GLU A 47 -3.09 0.10 14.43
N GLN A 48 -3.88 0.94 15.10
CA GLN A 48 -4.97 1.69 14.45
C GLN A 48 -4.43 2.56 13.30
N GLN A 49 -3.34 3.28 13.53
CA GLN A 49 -2.71 4.11 12.51
C GLN A 49 -2.19 3.27 11.33
N TRP A 50 -1.53 2.15 11.62
CA TRP A 50 -1.02 1.24 10.60
C TRP A 50 -2.16 0.65 9.76
N ALA A 51 -3.23 0.18 10.40
CA ALA A 51 -4.41 -0.37 9.74
C ALA A 51 -5.08 0.65 8.81
N THR A 52 -5.21 1.90 9.26
CA THR A 52 -5.72 3.01 8.43
C THR A 52 -4.84 3.25 7.21
N ARG A 53 -3.53 3.39 7.39
CA ARG A 53 -2.58 3.60 6.28
C ARG A 53 -2.64 2.46 5.27
N ARG A 54 -2.65 1.21 5.75
CA ARG A 54 -2.77 0.01 4.91
C ARG A 54 -4.09 -0.05 4.16
N MET A 55 -5.19 0.39 4.76
CA MET A 55 -6.49 0.47 4.08
C MET A 55 -6.44 1.48 2.93
N VAL A 56 -5.92 2.68 3.17
CA VAL A 56 -5.77 3.73 2.15
C VAL A 56 -4.87 3.24 1.02
N ALA A 57 -3.70 2.67 1.33
CA ALA A 57 -2.77 2.16 0.33
C ALA A 57 -3.41 1.07 -0.56
N ARG A 58 -4.21 0.16 0.01
CA ARG A 58 -4.94 -0.85 -0.76
C ARG A 58 -6.02 -0.26 -1.66
N LYS A 59 -6.70 0.81 -1.22
CA LYS A 59 -7.67 1.52 -2.06
C LYS A 59 -6.97 2.20 -3.23
N LEU A 60 -5.83 2.86 -2.98
CA LEU A 60 -5.02 3.50 -4.03
C LEU A 60 -4.48 2.48 -5.04
N ASP A 61 -3.90 1.36 -4.59
CA ASP A 61 -3.41 0.32 -5.50
C ASP A 61 -4.54 -0.27 -6.37
N ARG A 62 -5.73 -0.48 -5.79
CA ARG A 62 -6.91 -0.93 -6.57
C ARG A 62 -7.34 0.12 -7.58
N ALA A 63 -7.37 1.39 -7.21
CA ALA A 63 -7.72 2.47 -8.13
C ALA A 63 -6.72 2.55 -9.28
N ARG A 64 -5.41 2.53 -8.98
CA ARG A 64 -4.34 2.49 -9.99
C ARG A 64 -4.52 1.34 -10.97
N LYS A 65 -4.68 0.12 -10.47
CA LYS A 65 -4.91 -1.08 -11.31
C LYS A 65 -6.18 -0.98 -12.15
N SER A 66 -7.24 -0.36 -11.62
CA SER A 66 -8.46 -0.16 -12.38
C SER A 66 -8.25 0.81 -13.54
N ILE A 67 -7.52 1.91 -13.32
CA ILE A 67 -7.17 2.87 -14.36
C ILE A 67 -6.29 2.20 -15.42
N GLU A 68 -5.22 1.50 -15.01
CA GLU A 68 -4.33 0.78 -15.92
C GLU A 68 -5.09 -0.21 -16.81
N ARG A 69 -6.02 -0.97 -16.24
CA ARG A 69 -6.88 -1.89 -17.00
C ARG A 69 -7.72 -1.16 -18.04
N THR A 70 -8.40 -0.07 -17.65
CA THR A 70 -9.24 0.69 -18.59
C THR A 70 -8.41 1.34 -19.70
N MET A 71 -7.20 1.81 -19.40
CA MET A 71 -6.29 2.34 -20.42
C MET A 71 -5.86 1.25 -21.41
N GLN A 72 -5.51 0.07 -20.91
CA GLN A 72 -5.20 -1.09 -21.76
C GLN A 72 -6.39 -1.50 -22.64
N GLU A 73 -7.61 -1.47 -22.11
CA GLU A 73 -8.84 -1.73 -22.89
C GLU A 73 -9.03 -0.72 -24.03
N TRP A 74 -8.57 0.53 -23.85
CA TRP A 74 -8.61 1.57 -24.87
C TRP A 74 -7.37 1.59 -25.79
N GLY A 75 -6.41 0.69 -25.59
CA GLY A 75 -5.18 0.63 -26.37
C GLY A 75 -4.19 1.76 -26.08
N THR A 76 -4.30 2.43 -24.93
CA THR A 76 -3.40 3.50 -24.48
C THR A 76 -2.71 3.13 -23.17
N THR A 77 -1.71 3.88 -22.76
CA THR A 77 -0.97 3.67 -21.51
C THR A 77 -1.17 4.86 -20.56
N VAL A 78 -0.99 4.63 -19.26
CA VAL A 78 -1.10 5.70 -18.24
C VAL A 78 -0.07 6.82 -18.47
N ALA A 79 1.08 6.50 -19.08
CA ALA A 79 2.10 7.48 -19.45
C ALA A 79 1.64 8.44 -20.56
N ASP A 80 0.72 8.02 -21.43
CA ASP A 80 0.18 8.85 -22.52
C ASP A 80 -0.79 9.93 -22.01
N VAL A 81 -1.28 9.80 -20.78
CA VAL A 81 -2.34 10.65 -20.19
C VAL A 81 -1.80 11.60 -19.12
N ASP A 82 -0.52 11.51 -18.75
CA ASP A 82 0.07 12.39 -17.74
C ASP A 82 0.24 13.82 -18.30
N PRO A 83 -0.55 14.81 -17.84
CA PRO A 83 -0.47 16.18 -18.34
C PRO A 83 0.81 16.91 -17.89
N THR A 84 1.60 16.31 -16.98
CA THR A 84 2.90 16.84 -16.56
C THR A 84 4.07 16.28 -17.38
N VAL A 85 3.83 15.23 -18.18
CA VAL A 85 4.74 14.73 -19.22
C VAL A 85 4.55 15.59 -20.48
N GLU A 86 4.75 16.89 -20.37
CA GLU A 86 4.61 17.81 -21.51
C GLU A 86 5.72 17.66 -22.58
N LYS A 87 6.72 16.78 -22.38
CA LYS A 87 7.82 16.61 -23.34
C LYS A 87 8.40 15.20 -23.35
N ALA A 88 7.78 14.30 -24.09
CA ALA A 88 8.50 13.38 -24.98
C ALA A 88 7.47 12.56 -25.75
N LEU A 89 7.01 13.10 -26.89
CA LEU A 89 6.55 12.43 -28.10
C LEU A 89 5.53 13.35 -28.77
N GLY A 90 6.04 14.28 -29.58
CA GLY A 90 5.20 15.05 -30.47
C GLY A 90 4.51 14.15 -31.50
N PRO A 91 3.37 14.58 -32.08
CA PRO A 91 2.52 13.81 -33.00
C PRO A 91 3.16 13.53 -34.38
N LEU A 92 4.47 13.67 -34.52
CA LEU A 92 5.21 13.55 -35.78
C LEU A 92 6.34 12.51 -35.75
N SER A 93 6.55 11.78 -34.65
CA SER A 93 7.56 10.69 -34.62
C SER A 93 7.23 9.52 -35.56
N TRP A 94 5.95 9.39 -35.96
CA TRP A 94 5.47 8.47 -37.00
C TRP A 94 6.16 8.68 -38.36
N PHE A 95 6.58 9.89 -38.72
CA PHE A 95 7.15 10.16 -40.04
C PHE A 95 8.62 9.73 -40.19
N GLY A 96 9.29 9.34 -39.10
CA GLY A 96 10.72 9.00 -39.12
C GLY A 96 11.08 7.54 -39.46
N GLN A 97 10.10 6.64 -39.61
CA GLN A 97 10.35 5.20 -39.79
C GLN A 97 9.90 4.62 -41.14
N ILE A 98 9.47 5.46 -42.10
CA ILE A 98 9.13 5.00 -43.44
C ILE A 98 10.29 5.31 -44.40
N SER A 99 10.90 4.23 -44.90
CA SER A 99 11.88 4.12 -46.00
C SER A 99 13.39 4.19 -45.66
N GLY A 100 13.92 3.05 -45.22
CA GLY A 100 15.22 2.54 -45.69
C GLY A 100 14.97 1.12 -46.24
N PRO A 101 15.43 0.77 -47.45
CA PRO A 101 15.02 -0.48 -48.11
C PRO A 101 15.64 -1.72 -47.43
N PRO A 102 15.02 -2.90 -47.57
CA PRO A 102 15.53 -4.13 -47.02
C PRO A 102 16.59 -4.74 -47.95
N GLY A 103 17.79 -4.99 -47.43
CA GLY A 103 18.78 -5.91 -48.01
C GLY A 103 19.64 -5.35 -49.15
N ALA A 104 20.86 -4.95 -48.78
CA ALA A 104 22.10 -5.16 -49.53
C ALA A 104 23.28 -4.99 -48.55
#